data_AF-J0NSM6-F1
#
_entry.id   AF-J0NSM6-F1
#
_cell.length_a   1.000
_cell.length_b   1.000
_cell.length_c   1.000
_cell.angle_alpha   90.00
_cell.angle_beta   90.00
_cell.angle_gamma   90.00
#
_symmetry.space_group_name_H-M   'P 1'
#
loop_
_entity.id
_entity.type
_entity.pdbx_description
1 polymer ?
#
loop_
_entity_poly.entity_id
_entity_poly.type
_entity_poly.pdbx_seq_one_letter_code
_entity_poly.pdbx_strand_id
1 'polypeptide(L)'
;MRWRPGERVVLRYRLDDGLHDALGTVVEVAIDHVSIETRRGLVRVEATTMVTGKSVPGPRAPGPGTGARKRGPGTGAREHGPGAAPGTPS
;
A
#
# COMPACT_ATOMS: atom_id res chain seq x y z
N MET A 1 -23.55 14.42 3.92
CA MET A 1 -22.30 13.79 3.44
C MET A 1 -22.07 12.49 4.22
N ARG A 2 -21.36 11.50 3.68
CA ARG A 2 -21.26 10.14 4.28
C ARG A 2 -19.86 9.79 4.84
N TRP A 3 -18.90 10.70 4.77
CA TRP A 3 -17.54 10.46 5.30
C TRP A 3 -17.49 10.58 6.81
N ARG A 4 -16.46 10.00 7.41
CA ARG A 4 -16.17 10.08 8.84
C ARG A 4 -14.74 10.58 9.07
N PRO A 5 -14.47 11.23 10.21
CA PRO A 5 -13.10 11.49 10.64
C PRO A 5 -12.24 10.20 10.61
N GLY A 6 -11.01 10.32 10.11
CA GLY A 6 -10.09 9.22 9.87
C GLY A 6 -10.19 8.59 8.47
N GLU A 7 -11.23 8.89 7.69
CA GLU A 7 -11.35 8.38 6.32
C GLU A 7 -10.45 9.15 5.35
N ARG A 8 -9.82 8.43 4.42
CA ARG A 8 -9.04 9.05 3.36
C ARG A 8 -9.93 9.39 2.17
N VAL A 9 -9.95 10.66 1.79
CA VAL A 9 -10.83 11.17 0.72
C VAL A 9 -10.07 12.11 -0.21
N VAL A 10 -10.62 12.30 -1.42
CA VAL A 10 -10.30 13.42 -2.30
C VAL A 10 -11.54 14.27 -2.49
N LEU A 11 -11.43 15.58 -2.25
CA LEU A 11 -12.47 16.57 -2.52
C LEU A 11 -12.00 17.54 -3.59
N ARG A 12 -12.83 17.74 -4.61
CA ARG A 12 -12.66 18.79 -5.59
C ARG A 12 -13.54 19.97 -5.22
N TYR A 13 -12.98 21.18 -5.24
CA TYR A 13 -13.69 22.41 -4.87
C TYR A 13 -13.27 23.58 -5.74
N ARG A 14 -14.11 24.62 -5.77
CA ARG A 14 -13.86 25.86 -6.51
C ARG A 14 -13.29 26.95 -5.61
N LEU A 15 -12.31 27.68 -6.11
CA LEU A 15 -11.80 28.94 -5.60
C LEU A 15 -11.82 29.98 -6.73
N ASP A 16 -11.55 31.25 -6.41
CA ASP A 16 -11.52 32.34 -7.40
C ASP A 16 -10.49 32.11 -8.53
N ASP A 17 -9.41 31.39 -8.25
CA ASP A 17 -8.35 31.05 -9.21
C ASP A 17 -8.60 29.74 -9.98
N GLY A 18 -9.65 28.97 -9.62
CA GLY A 18 -10.07 27.78 -10.37
C GLY A 18 -10.49 26.57 -9.54
N LEU A 19 -10.25 25.38 -10.09
CA LEU A 19 -10.58 24.09 -9.46
C LEU A 19 -9.37 23.52 -8.70
N HIS A 20 -9.62 23.09 -7.47
CA HIS A 20 -8.60 22.57 -6.56
C HIS A 20 -9.00 21.21 -6.01
N ASP A 21 -8.00 20.40 -5.68
CA ASP A 21 -8.17 19.06 -5.11
C ASP A 21 -7.50 18.98 -3.74
N ALA A 22 -8.29 18.63 -2.72
CA ALA A 22 -7.81 18.31 -1.38
C ALA A 22 -7.81 16.79 -1.20
N LEU A 23 -6.63 16.18 -1.16
CA LEU A 23 -6.44 14.75 -0.90
C LEU A 23 -5.79 14.55 0.48
N GLY A 24 -6.46 13.84 1.37
CA GLY A 24 -5.96 13.63 2.72
C GLY A 24 -6.92 12.85 3.60
N THR A 25 -6.71 12.98 4.90
CA THR A 25 -7.54 12.35 5.93
C THR A 25 -8.57 13.34 6.42
N VAL A 26 -9.84 12.94 6.45
CA VAL A 26 -10.92 13.75 7.05
C VAL A 26 -10.64 13.89 8.54
N VAL A 27 -10.65 15.11 9.06
CA VAL A 27 -10.54 15.36 10.52
C VAL A 27 -11.84 15.87 11.11
N GLU A 28 -12.67 16.53 10.30
CA GLU A 28 -13.98 17.04 10.70
C GLU A 28 -14.97 16.96 9.55
N VAL A 29 -16.22 16.63 9.87
CA VAL A 29 -17.35 16.67 8.94
C VAL A 29 -18.46 17.46 9.59
N ALA A 30 -18.80 18.60 9.00
CA ALA A 30 -19.93 19.43 9.38
C ALA A 30 -20.98 19.44 8.25
N ILE A 31 -22.07 20.15 8.49
CA ILE A 31 -23.15 20.31 7.50
C ILE A 31 -22.68 21.20 6.33
N ASP A 32 -21.94 22.25 6.65
CA ASP A 32 -21.52 23.31 5.73
C ASP A 32 -20.08 23.13 5.23
N HIS A 33 -19.26 22.28 5.85
CA HIS A 33 -17.87 22.10 5.46
C HIS A 33 -17.30 20.73 5.82
N VAL A 34 -16.16 20.41 5.23
CA VAL A 34 -15.32 19.24 5.59
C VAL A 34 -13.88 19.71 5.73
N SER A 35 -13.22 19.32 6.81
CA SER A 35 -11.81 19.62 7.06
C SER A 35 -10.96 18.39 6.80
N ILE A 36 -9.89 18.55 6.01
CA ILE A 36 -8.99 17.49 5.57
C ILE A 36 -7.55 17.84 5.94
N GLU A 37 -6.89 16.94 6.68
CA GLU A 37 -5.45 16.98 6.86
C GLU A 37 -4.76 16.46 5.59
N THR A 38 -4.20 17.38 4.81
CA THR A 38 -3.41 17.07 3.61
C THR A 38 -1.92 17.07 3.93
N ARG A 39 -1.09 16.60 2.98
CA ARG A 39 0.38 16.68 3.11
C ARG A 39 0.92 18.12 3.25
N ARG A 40 0.17 19.12 2.79
CA ARG A 40 0.57 20.54 2.84
C ARG A 40 0.02 21.27 4.06
N GLY A 41 -0.82 20.61 4.86
CA GLY A 41 -1.53 21.20 6.00
C GLY A 41 -3.03 20.96 5.94
N LEU A 42 -3.73 21.52 6.92
CA LEU A 42 -5.18 21.44 7.05
C LEU A 42 -5.87 22.28 5.96
N VAL A 43 -6.80 21.66 5.26
CA VAL A 43 -7.63 22.31 4.23
C VAL A 43 -9.09 22.17 4.63
N ARG A 44 -9.79 23.30 4.76
CA ARG A 44 -11.24 23.36 4.97
C ARG A 44 -11.93 23.58 3.62
N VAL A 45 -12.86 22.70 3.27
CA VAL A 45 -13.63 22.75 2.04
C VAL A 45 -15.09 23.04 2.37
N GLU A 46 -15.59 24.20 1.92
CA GLU A 46 -16.99 24.57 2.05
C GLU A 46 -17.88 23.71 1.13
N ALA A 47 -19.02 23.26 1.64
CA ALA A 47 -20.00 22.47 0.90
C ALA A 47 -20.56 23.22 -0.31
N THR A 48 -20.59 24.56 -0.25
CA THR A 48 -21.03 25.44 -1.34
C THR A 48 -20.06 25.49 -2.51
N THR A 49 -18.76 25.26 -2.26
CA THR A 49 -17.73 25.26 -3.31
C THR A 49 -17.35 23.85 -3.76
N MET A 50 -17.71 22.85 -2.96
CA MET A 50 -17.46 21.43 -3.25
C MET A 50 -18.15 21.00 -4.54
N VAL A 51 -17.36 20.49 -5.48
CA VAL A 51 -17.85 20.00 -6.77
C VAL A 51 -18.05 18.49 -6.73
N THR A 52 -17.04 17.77 -6.26
CA THR A 52 -17.11 16.31 -6.09
C THR A 52 -16.32 15.87 -4.87
N GLY A 53 -16.66 14.70 -4.34
CA GLY A 53 -15.85 14.04 -3.34
C GLY A 53 -15.91 12.53 -3.48
N LYS A 54 -14.79 11.87 -3.19
CA LYS A 54 -14.66 10.42 -3.31
C LYS A 54 -13.78 9.85 -2.20
N SER A 55 -14.23 8.76 -1.60
CA SER A 55 -13.42 7.94 -0.70
C SER A 55 -12.30 7.24 -1.47
N VAL A 56 -11.08 7.32 -0.96
CA VAL A 56 -9.90 6.69 -1.58
C VAL A 56 -9.30 5.65 -0.64
N PRO A 57 -8.87 4.48 -1.15
CA PRO A 57 -8.13 3.53 -0.34
C PRO A 57 -6.84 4.16 0.23
N GLY A 58 -6.46 3.74 1.44
CA GLY A 58 -5.14 4.04 1.99
C GLY A 58 -4.01 3.50 1.09
N PRO A 59 -2.75 3.96 1.26
CA PRO A 59 -1.61 3.37 0.59
C PRO A 59 -1.61 1.86 0.82
N ARG A 60 -1.57 1.07 -0.26
CA ARG A 60 -1.46 -0.39 -0.14
C ARG A 60 -0.11 -0.67 0.53
N ALA A 61 -0.11 -1.39 1.65
CA ALA A 61 1.13 -1.77 2.32
C ALA A 61 2.07 -2.48 1.31
N PRO A 62 3.40 -2.26 1.38
CA PRO A 62 4.33 -3.01 0.56
C PRO A 62 4.11 -4.51 0.83
N GLY A 63 3.80 -5.27 -0.21
CA GLY A 63 3.74 -6.72 -0.10
C GLY A 63 5.11 -7.27 0.34
N PRO A 64 5.16 -8.44 0.99
CA PRO A 64 6.43 -9.08 1.33
C PRO A 64 7.23 -9.25 0.04
N GLY A 65 8.34 -8.52 -0.03
CA GLY A 65 9.15 -8.38 -1.23
C GLY A 65 9.71 -9.72 -1.72
N THR A 66 9.62 -9.90 -3.03
CA THR A 66 10.46 -10.81 -3.82
C THR A 66 11.94 -10.60 -3.48
N GLY A 67 12.48 -11.42 -2.58
CA GLY A 67 13.86 -11.20 -2.11
C GLY A 67 14.47 -12.29 -1.24
N ALA A 68 13.96 -13.52 -1.25
CA ALA A 68 14.66 -14.67 -0.67
C ALA A 68 14.91 -15.71 -1.76
N ARG A 69 15.92 -15.47 -2.61
CA ARG A 69 16.53 -16.56 -3.35
C ARG A 69 17.12 -17.52 -2.31
N LYS A 70 16.42 -18.61 -2.06
CA LYS A 70 16.92 -19.78 -1.33
C LYS A 70 18.18 -20.21 -2.08
N ARG A 71 19.36 -19.81 -1.61
CA ARG A 71 20.60 -20.54 -1.92
C ARG A 71 20.36 -21.93 -1.39
N GLY A 72 20.04 -22.87 -2.27
CA GLY A 72 19.98 -24.28 -1.92
C GLY A 72 21.36 -24.71 -1.43
N PRO A 73 21.45 -25.57 -0.40
CA PRO A 73 22.70 -26.23 -0.10
C PRO A 73 23.00 -27.20 -1.26
N GLY A 74 24.05 -26.90 -2.02
CA GLY A 74 24.62 -27.83 -2.99
C GLY A 74 25.31 -28.97 -2.25
N THR A 75 24.54 -29.94 -1.75
CA THR A 75 25.07 -31.22 -1.29
C THR A 75 25.19 -32.13 -2.50
N GLY A 76 26.23 -31.92 -3.32
CA GLY A 76 26.67 -32.90 -4.30
C GLY A 76 27.45 -33.99 -3.59
N ALA A 77 26.74 -34.93 -2.95
CA ALA A 77 27.32 -36.19 -2.52
C ALA A 77 27.84 -36.94 -3.76
N ARG A 78 29.16 -37.01 -3.90
CA ARG A 78 29.81 -37.86 -4.90
C ARG A 78 29.86 -39.25 -4.30
N GLU A 79 28.92 -40.10 -4.68
CA GLU A 79 29.00 -41.53 -4.40
C GLU A 79 30.15 -42.12 -5.23
N HIS A 80 31.29 -42.36 -4.59
CA HIS A 80 32.37 -43.18 -5.11
C HIS A 80 32.24 -44.57 -4.47
N GLY A 81 31.47 -45.45 -5.11
CA GLY A 81 31.68 -46.89 -5.05
C GLY A 81 32.35 -47.30 -6.36
N PRO A 82 33.37 -48.18 -6.32
CA PRO A 82 33.01 -49.57 -6.56
C PRO A 82 33.90 -50.62 -5.88
N GLY A 83 33.29 -51.79 -5.65
CA GLY A 83 33.92 -53.07 -5.97
C GLY A 83 34.80 -53.72 -4.91
N ALA A 84 34.17 -54.35 -3.91
CA ALA A 84 34.82 -55.39 -3.13
C ALA A 84 34.19 -56.76 -3.45
N ALA A 85 35.07 -57.67 -3.87
CA ALA A 85 34.94 -59.12 -4.02
C ALA A 85 34.11 -59.66 -5.21
N PRO A 86 34.78 -60.50 -5.99
CA PRO A 86 34.28 -61.86 -6.14
C PRO A 86 35.35 -62.90 -5.82
N GLY A 87 34.90 -63.99 -5.18
CA GLY A 87 35.47 -65.32 -5.41
C GLY A 87 36.53 -65.81 -4.42
N THR A 88 36.09 -66.66 -3.50
CA THR A 88 36.83 -67.87 -3.08
C THR A 88 37.33 -68.65 -4.32
N PRO A 89 38.46 -69.38 -4.21
CA PRO A 89 38.30 -70.80 -3.89
C PRO A 89 39.42 -71.47 -3.08
N SER A 90 39.00 -72.60 -2.51
CA SER A 90 39.71 -73.81 -2.04
C SER A 90 40.52 -73.78 -0.75
#